data_AF-F3NJZ6-F1
#
_entry.id   AF-F3NJZ6-F1
#
_cell.length_a   1.000
_cell.length_b   1.000
_cell.length_c   1.000
_cell.angle_alpha   90.00
_cell.angle_beta   90.00
_cell.angle_gamma   90.00
#
_symmetry.space_group_name_H-M   'P 1'
#
loop_
_entity.id
_entity.type
_entity.pdbx_description
1 polymer ?
#
loop_
_entity_poly.entity_id
_entity_poly.type
_entity_poly.pdbx_seq_one_letter_code
_entity_poly.pdbx_strand_id
1 'polypeptide(L)'
;MPAALLAELAEAAQAEGARLHLPDQRATDRVLRSTWEAESRNGSDSGRAAESRRWADGPRSSPGFGPGPAAAGPQDALDRLPMRDFGAHRRPSAPPALPCETHSALVLLRTAHDRRADWLRAGQALERVLLVATAGGVRASLLHQALEWTDLRGDLDRVPDGDYRRHTQMVIRLGYGPEGPVSPRRGAAEVIDLGG
;
A
#
# COMPACT_ATOMS: atom_id res chain seq x y z
N MET A 1 2.68 -3.94 -17.94
CA MET A 1 1.89 -2.69 -18.08
C MET A 1 2.44 -1.87 -19.25
N PRO A 2 1.60 -1.22 -20.05
CA PRO A 2 2.06 -0.35 -21.15
C PRO A 2 2.95 0.80 -20.64
N ALA A 3 3.99 1.13 -21.40
CA ALA A 3 4.92 2.21 -21.05
C ALA A 3 4.24 3.59 -20.98
N ALA A 4 3.24 3.83 -21.85
CA ALA A 4 2.45 5.07 -21.82
C ALA A 4 1.73 5.26 -20.49
N LEU A 5 1.07 4.22 -19.98
CA LEU A 5 0.39 4.28 -18.68
C LEU A 5 1.36 4.48 -17.51
N LEU A 6 2.55 3.86 -17.56
CA LEU A 6 3.60 4.12 -16.58
C LEU A 6 4.03 5.59 -16.55
N ALA A 7 4.15 6.22 -17.73
CA ALA A 7 4.47 7.64 -17.84
C ALA A 7 3.34 8.51 -17.28
N GLU A 8 2.08 8.21 -17.60
CA GLU A 8 0.92 8.94 -17.07
C GLU A 8 0.84 8.87 -15.53
N LEU A 9 1.12 7.70 -14.94
CA LEU A 9 1.18 7.53 -13.49
C LEU A 9 2.31 8.36 -12.86
N ALA A 10 3.46 8.41 -13.52
CA ALA A 10 4.60 9.21 -13.05
C ALA A 10 4.31 10.71 -13.13
N GLU A 11 3.71 11.19 -14.22
CA GLU A 11 3.25 12.57 -14.39
C GLU A 11 2.19 12.95 -13.35
N ALA A 12 1.23 12.06 -13.06
CA ALA A 12 0.20 12.26 -12.05
C ALA A 12 0.78 12.47 -10.65
N ALA A 13 1.81 11.70 -10.28
CA ALA A 13 2.54 11.91 -9.02
C ALA A 13 3.32 13.23 -9.03
N GLN A 14 4.00 13.52 -10.14
CA GLN A 14 4.85 14.71 -10.31
C GLN A 14 4.05 16.01 -10.24
N ALA A 15 2.81 16.01 -10.73
CA ALA A 15 1.88 17.14 -10.64
C ALA A 15 1.55 17.54 -9.19
N GLU A 16 1.75 16.63 -8.22
CA GLU A 16 1.58 16.88 -6.78
C GLU A 16 2.91 17.04 -6.02
N GLY A 17 4.02 17.09 -6.76
CA GLY A 17 5.36 17.24 -6.18
C GLY A 17 5.91 15.95 -5.54
N ALA A 18 5.32 14.80 -5.86
CA ALA A 18 5.86 13.49 -5.52
C ALA A 18 6.49 12.82 -6.74
N ARG A 19 7.31 11.79 -6.53
CA ARG A 19 7.92 11.01 -7.59
C ARG A 19 7.47 9.57 -7.51
N LEU A 20 7.03 9.01 -8.62
CA LEU A 20 6.78 7.58 -8.76
C LEU A 20 8.02 6.90 -9.32
N HIS A 21 8.67 6.06 -8.52
CA HIS A 21 9.90 5.38 -8.91
C HIS A 21 9.64 3.90 -9.18
N LEU A 22 10.05 3.44 -10.37
CA LEU A 22 10.16 2.01 -10.70
C LEU A 22 11.57 1.52 -10.34
N PRO A 23 11.74 0.74 -9.27
CA PRO A 23 13.02 0.10 -8.97
C PRO A 23 13.38 -0.95 -10.04
N ASP A 24 14.69 -1.19 -10.21
CA ASP A 24 15.18 -2.37 -10.94
C ASP A 24 14.90 -3.67 -10.17
N GLN A 25 15.28 -4.81 -10.74
CA GLN A 25 15.03 -6.12 -10.11
C GLN A 25 15.71 -6.24 -8.73
N ARG A 26 16.97 -5.81 -8.61
CA ARG A 26 17.73 -5.93 -7.36
C ARG A 26 17.14 -5.05 -6.26
N ALA A 27 16.72 -3.84 -6.62
CA ALA A 27 16.03 -2.93 -5.72
C ALA A 27 14.64 -3.47 -5.35
N THR A 28 13.91 -4.07 -6.30
CA THR A 28 12.62 -4.73 -6.05
C THR A 28 12.75 -5.85 -5.02
N ASP A 29 13.74 -6.75 -5.18
CA ASP A 29 13.99 -7.83 -4.22
C ASP A 29 14.29 -7.30 -2.82
N ARG A 30 14.97 -6.16 -2.75
CA ARG A 30 15.31 -5.50 -1.48
C ARG A 30 14.09 -4.87 -0.82
N VAL A 31 13.22 -4.20 -1.59
CA VAL A 31 11.93 -3.68 -1.09
C VAL A 31 11.07 -4.83 -0.55
N LEU A 32 10.93 -5.91 -1.33
CA LEU A 32 10.12 -7.08 -0.92
C LEU A 32 10.65 -7.72 0.37
N ARG A 33 11.98 -7.85 0.50
CA ARG A 33 12.61 -8.36 1.73
C ARG A 33 12.29 -7.50 2.95
N SER A 34 12.43 -6.18 2.84
CA SER A 34 12.09 -5.26 3.94
C SER A 34 10.60 -5.36 4.29
N THR A 35 9.72 -5.54 3.31
CA THR A 35 8.28 -5.70 3.55
C THR A 35 7.95 -7.05 4.19
N TRP A 36 8.61 -8.14 3.81
CA TRP A 36 8.49 -9.44 4.51
C TRP A 36 8.95 -9.37 5.95
N GLU A 37 10.11 -8.77 6.19
CA GLU A 37 10.63 -8.60 7.54
C GLU A 37 9.66 -7.79 8.40
N ALA A 38 9.09 -6.71 7.84
CA ALA A 38 8.08 -5.92 8.52
C ALA A 38 6.82 -6.72 8.83
N GLU A 39 6.32 -7.54 7.90
CA GLU A 39 5.13 -8.36 8.14
C GLU A 39 5.37 -9.40 9.25
N SER A 40 6.54 -10.05 9.25
CA SER A 40 6.95 -10.97 10.32
C SER A 40 7.02 -10.27 11.69
N ARG A 41 7.61 -9.06 11.74
CA ARG A 41 7.64 -8.23 12.96
C ARG A 41 6.24 -7.84 13.41
N ASN A 42 5.36 -7.47 12.49
CA ASN A 42 3.99 -7.08 12.78
C ASN A 42 3.14 -8.24 13.33
N GLY A 43 3.35 -9.46 12.85
CA GLY A 43 2.69 -10.66 13.38
C GLY A 43 3.20 -11.06 14.77
N SER A 44 4.48 -10.82 15.05
CA SER A 44 5.13 -11.17 16.32
C SER A 44 4.95 -10.12 17.42
N ASP A 45 4.76 -8.85 17.06
CA ASP A 45 4.47 -7.76 18.00
C ASP A 45 3.00 -7.82 18.46
N SER A 46 2.80 -8.08 19.76
CA SER A 46 1.46 -8.31 20.31
C SER A 46 0.56 -7.07 20.23
N GLY A 47 1.13 -5.86 20.33
CA GLY A 47 0.41 -4.59 20.27
C GLY A 47 -0.08 -4.30 18.85
N ARG A 48 0.81 -4.40 17.86
CA ARG A 48 0.48 -4.22 16.44
C ARG A 48 -0.46 -5.30 15.92
N ALA A 49 -0.23 -6.55 16.31
CA ALA A 49 -1.12 -7.65 15.97
C ALA A 49 -2.53 -7.44 16.56
N ALA A 50 -2.63 -6.93 17.80
CA ALA A 50 -3.92 -6.61 18.41
C ALA A 50 -4.61 -5.42 17.72
N GLU A 51 -3.86 -4.38 17.36
CA GLU A 51 -4.39 -3.24 16.61
C GLU A 51 -4.89 -3.67 15.22
N SER A 52 -4.09 -4.42 14.45
CA SER A 52 -4.45 -4.90 13.12
C SER A 52 -5.78 -5.67 13.13
N ARG A 53 -5.92 -6.62 14.07
CA ARG A 53 -7.17 -7.37 14.27
C ARG A 53 -8.35 -6.47 14.67
N ARG A 54 -8.11 -5.48 15.51
CA ARG A 54 -9.15 -4.53 15.94
C ARG A 54 -9.70 -3.73 14.76
N TRP A 55 -8.85 -3.34 13.82
CA TRP A 55 -9.26 -2.61 12.62
C TRP A 55 -9.91 -3.50 11.56
N ALA A 56 -9.53 -4.78 11.50
CA ALA A 56 -10.03 -5.70 10.49
C ALA A 56 -11.34 -6.40 10.89
N ASP A 57 -11.45 -6.84 12.14
CA ASP A 57 -12.51 -7.74 12.63
C ASP A 57 -13.19 -7.22 13.93
N GLY A 58 -12.89 -6.01 14.39
CA GLY A 58 -13.36 -5.51 15.68
C GLY A 58 -14.88 -5.22 15.75
N PRO A 59 -15.51 -5.28 16.94
CA PRO A 59 -16.92 -4.90 17.14
C PRO A 59 -17.20 -3.40 16.93
N ARG A 60 -16.16 -2.60 16.65
CA ARG A 60 -16.23 -1.20 16.20
C ARG A 60 -15.99 -1.07 14.69
N SER A 61 -16.01 -2.16 13.94
CA SER A 61 -16.20 -2.15 12.49
C SER A 61 -17.63 -1.71 12.17
N SER A 62 -18.00 -0.51 12.63
CA SER A 62 -19.06 0.26 11.99
C SER A 62 -18.71 0.37 10.51
N PRO A 63 -19.69 0.35 9.61
CA PRO A 63 -19.45 0.52 8.18
C PRO A 63 -18.46 1.69 7.94
N GLY A 64 -17.28 1.38 7.39
CA GLY A 64 -16.25 2.38 7.09
C GLY A 64 -15.00 2.38 7.97
N PHE A 65 -14.90 1.52 8.99
CA PHE A 65 -13.67 1.31 9.76
C PHE A 65 -12.90 0.09 9.23
N GLY A 66 -11.85 0.34 8.45
CA GLY A 66 -10.92 -0.69 7.95
C GLY A 66 -11.39 -1.46 6.71
N PRO A 67 -10.48 -2.20 6.03
CA PRO A 67 -10.86 -3.16 5.01
C PRO A 67 -11.50 -4.36 5.71
N GLY A 68 -12.83 -4.42 5.74
CA GLY A 68 -13.54 -5.60 6.25
C GLY A 68 -13.04 -6.90 5.59
N PRO A 69 -13.37 -8.09 6.11
CA PRO A 69 -12.78 -9.36 5.70
C PRO A 69 -12.76 -9.61 4.18
N ALA A 70 -13.83 -9.23 3.47
CA ALA A 70 -13.94 -9.38 2.02
C ALA A 70 -12.99 -8.44 1.23
N ALA A 71 -12.67 -7.27 1.77
CA ALA A 71 -11.81 -6.27 1.12
C ALA A 71 -10.31 -6.46 1.40
N ALA A 72 -9.95 -7.29 2.39
CA ALA A 72 -8.56 -7.61 2.71
C ALA A 72 -7.86 -8.40 1.58
N GLY A 73 -8.63 -9.13 0.77
CA GLY A 73 -8.11 -9.95 -0.32
C GLY A 73 -7.40 -11.24 0.14
N PRO A 74 -7.10 -12.15 -0.78
CA PRO A 74 -6.37 -13.38 -0.49
C PRO A 74 -4.87 -13.12 -0.29
N GLN A 75 -4.21 -14.00 0.45
CA GLN A 75 -2.74 -14.09 0.48
C GLN A 75 -2.20 -14.64 -0.86
N ASP A 76 -0.92 -14.42 -1.13
CA ASP A 76 -0.28 -15.01 -2.31
C ASP A 76 0.02 -16.50 -2.09
N ALA A 77 -0.60 -17.37 -2.89
CA ALA A 77 -0.43 -18.83 -2.76
C ALA A 77 1.00 -19.31 -3.02
N LEU A 78 1.79 -18.51 -3.73
CA LEU A 78 3.18 -18.82 -4.05
C LEU A 78 4.18 -18.21 -3.05
N ASP A 79 3.69 -17.47 -2.05
CA ASP A 79 4.51 -16.72 -1.09
C ASP A 79 5.66 -15.97 -1.79
N ARG A 80 5.33 -15.22 -2.85
CA ARG A 80 6.27 -14.35 -3.57
C ARG A 80 6.10 -12.90 -3.18
N LEU A 81 4.91 -12.55 -2.71
CA LEU A 81 4.55 -11.20 -2.31
C LEU A 81 4.16 -11.16 -0.84
N PRO A 82 4.75 -10.23 -0.05
CA PRO A 82 4.39 -10.00 1.34
C PRO A 82 3.05 -9.27 1.45
N MET A 83 1.96 -9.97 1.14
CA MET A 83 0.61 -9.46 1.32
C MET A 83 0.34 -9.24 2.81
N ARG A 84 -0.37 -8.16 3.14
CA ARG A 84 -0.70 -7.84 4.54
C ARG A 84 -1.67 -8.88 5.11
N ASP A 85 -1.32 -9.51 6.23
CA ASP A 85 -2.26 -10.32 7.03
C ASP A 85 -2.90 -9.47 8.14
N PHE A 86 -4.04 -8.87 7.82
CA PHE A 86 -4.83 -8.12 8.80
C PHE A 86 -5.36 -8.98 9.96
N GLY A 87 -5.40 -10.30 9.79
CA GLY A 87 -5.80 -11.25 10.83
C GLY A 87 -4.71 -11.56 11.84
N ALA A 88 -3.44 -11.19 11.54
CA ALA A 88 -2.27 -11.54 12.33
C ALA A 88 -2.31 -13.01 12.79
N HIS A 89 -2.44 -13.91 11.81
CA HIS A 89 -2.49 -15.37 11.94
C HIS A 89 -3.65 -15.94 12.78
N ARG A 90 -4.69 -15.13 13.07
CA ARG A 90 -5.85 -15.53 13.87
C ARG A 90 -7.18 -15.43 13.12
N ARG A 91 -7.17 -15.64 11.80
CA ARG A 91 -8.40 -15.71 10.99
C ARG A 91 -8.80 -17.16 10.73
N PRO A 92 -9.76 -17.72 11.48
CA PRO A 92 -10.23 -19.11 11.27
C PRO A 92 -10.90 -19.30 9.89
N SER A 93 -11.34 -18.24 9.24
CA SER A 93 -11.97 -18.24 7.90
C SER A 93 -11.26 -17.28 6.94
N ALA A 94 -9.92 -17.31 6.91
CA ALA A 94 -9.18 -16.60 5.88
C ALA A 94 -9.59 -17.14 4.49
N PRO A 95 -9.81 -16.26 3.48
CA PRO A 95 -9.98 -16.73 2.12
C PRO A 95 -8.77 -17.55 1.68
N PRO A 96 -8.96 -18.57 0.81
CA PRO A 96 -7.83 -19.36 0.32
C PRO A 96 -6.81 -18.43 -0.34
N ALA A 97 -5.53 -18.72 -0.14
CA ALA A 97 -4.48 -18.03 -0.86
C ALA A 97 -4.67 -18.27 -2.37
N LEU A 98 -4.50 -17.22 -3.18
CA LEU A 98 -4.61 -17.30 -4.63
C LEU A 98 -3.26 -16.91 -5.26
N PRO A 99 -2.86 -17.50 -6.39
CA PRO A 99 -1.66 -17.07 -7.09
C PRO A 99 -1.80 -15.61 -7.49
N CYS A 100 -0.85 -14.78 -7.06
CA CYS A 100 -0.74 -13.43 -7.61
C CYS A 100 -0.21 -13.47 -9.04
N GLU A 101 -0.54 -12.42 -9.79
CA GLU A 101 -0.04 -12.24 -11.15
C GLU A 101 1.49 -12.22 -11.21
N THR A 102 2.05 -12.89 -12.21
CA THR A 102 3.50 -12.98 -12.40
C THR A 102 4.14 -11.65 -12.81
N HIS A 103 3.37 -10.74 -13.41
CA HIS A 103 3.85 -9.49 -14.02
C HIS A 103 3.20 -8.23 -13.40
N SER A 104 3.28 -8.10 -12.07
CA SER A 104 2.95 -6.84 -11.39
C SER A 104 4.18 -5.93 -11.30
N ALA A 105 3.97 -4.63 -11.40
CA ALA A 105 5.00 -3.62 -11.15
C ALA A 105 4.98 -3.21 -9.68
N LEU A 106 6.13 -3.24 -9.02
CA LEU A 106 6.30 -2.66 -7.70
C LEU A 106 6.85 -1.25 -7.87
N VAL A 107 6.20 -0.24 -7.27
CA VAL A 107 6.58 1.17 -7.43
C VAL A 107 6.67 1.85 -6.08
N LEU A 108 7.57 2.82 -5.96
CA LEU A 108 7.76 3.62 -4.75
C LEU A 108 7.26 5.04 -4.99
N LEU A 109 6.30 5.50 -4.19
CA LEU A 109 5.89 6.89 -4.15
C LEU A 109 6.78 7.64 -3.14
N ARG A 110 7.46 8.68 -3.61
CA ARG A 110 8.54 9.34 -2.87
C ARG A 110 8.41 10.86 -2.87
N THR A 111 8.92 11.47 -1.82
CA THR A 111 9.02 12.93 -1.68
C THR A 111 10.47 13.36 -1.45
N ALA A 112 10.76 14.64 -1.70
CA ALA A 112 12.09 15.20 -1.47
C ALA A 112 12.44 15.29 0.03
N HIS A 113 11.43 15.48 0.88
CA HIS A 113 11.57 15.59 2.33
C HIS A 113 10.49 14.76 3.03
N ASP A 114 10.57 14.69 4.36
CA ASP A 114 9.66 13.92 5.19
C ASP A 114 8.95 14.80 6.24
N ARG A 115 8.45 15.96 5.81
CA ARG A 115 7.73 16.89 6.67
C ARG A 115 6.23 16.70 6.47
N ARG A 116 5.42 17.26 7.38
CA ARG A 116 3.95 17.19 7.30
C ARG A 116 3.38 17.63 5.94
N ALA A 117 3.96 18.67 5.33
CA ALA A 117 3.56 19.12 4.01
C ALA A 117 3.86 18.08 2.91
N ASP A 118 4.96 17.34 3.03
CA ASP A 118 5.32 16.27 2.10
C ASP A 118 4.41 15.07 2.26
N TRP A 119 3.94 14.77 3.48
CA TRP A 119 2.94 13.72 3.70
C TRP A 119 1.61 14.04 3.01
N LEU A 120 1.15 15.29 3.08
CA LEU A 120 -0.06 15.73 2.38
C LEU A 120 0.11 15.62 0.86
N ARG A 121 1.24 16.09 0.32
CA ARG A 121 1.57 15.94 -1.11
C ARG A 121 1.62 14.48 -1.54
N ALA A 122 2.20 13.62 -0.72
CA ALA A 122 2.23 12.19 -0.99
C ALA A 122 0.81 11.60 -1.01
N GLY A 123 -0.08 12.04 -0.12
CA GLY A 123 -1.50 11.64 -0.14
C GLY A 123 -2.22 12.08 -1.42
N GLN A 124 -2.03 13.33 -1.84
CA GLN A 124 -2.61 13.87 -3.08
C GLN A 124 -2.06 13.14 -4.32
N ALA A 125 -0.74 12.91 -4.36
CA ALA A 125 -0.10 12.16 -5.43
C ALA A 125 -0.60 10.71 -5.48
N LEU A 126 -0.74 10.05 -4.32
CA LEU A 126 -1.26 8.69 -4.23
C LEU A 126 -2.69 8.62 -4.79
N GLU A 127 -3.56 9.56 -4.42
CA GLU A 127 -4.93 9.63 -4.93
C GLU A 127 -4.95 9.73 -6.46
N ARG A 128 -4.21 10.67 -7.05
CA ARG A 128 -4.12 10.79 -8.52
C ARG A 128 -3.57 9.55 -9.21
N VAL A 129 -2.50 8.97 -8.67
CA VAL A 129 -1.91 7.73 -9.18
C VAL A 129 -2.93 6.60 -9.18
N LEU A 130 -3.70 6.45 -8.10
CA LEU A 130 -4.73 5.41 -7.99
C LEU A 130 -5.90 5.64 -8.97
N LEU A 131 -6.30 6.90 -9.18
CA LEU A 131 -7.35 7.25 -10.16
C LEU A 131 -6.89 6.95 -11.59
N VAL A 132 -5.68 7.35 -11.97
CA VAL A 132 -5.10 7.07 -13.30
C VAL A 132 -4.93 5.57 -13.51
N ALA A 133 -4.43 4.84 -12.51
CA ALA A 133 -4.32 3.38 -12.57
C ALA A 133 -5.70 2.74 -12.82
N THR A 134 -6.72 3.18 -12.07
CA THR A 134 -8.09 2.67 -12.20
C THR A 134 -8.67 2.94 -13.59
N ALA A 135 -8.48 4.14 -14.14
CA ALA A 135 -8.90 4.50 -15.50
C ALA A 135 -8.22 3.62 -16.56
N GLY A 136 -6.95 3.25 -16.34
CA GLY A 136 -6.20 2.31 -17.17
C GLY A 136 -6.51 0.82 -16.92
N GLY A 137 -7.52 0.50 -16.10
CA GLY A 137 -7.90 -0.88 -15.76
C GLY A 137 -6.90 -1.61 -14.85
N VAL A 138 -5.95 -0.88 -14.25
CA VAL A 138 -4.92 -1.42 -13.36
C VAL A 138 -5.47 -1.47 -11.92
N ARG A 139 -5.15 -2.55 -11.22
CA ARG A 139 -5.42 -2.75 -9.80
C ARG A 139 -4.18 -2.36 -9.00
N ALA A 140 -4.43 -1.74 -7.85
CA ALA A 140 -3.38 -1.33 -6.92
C ALA A 140 -3.52 -2.05 -5.58
N SER A 141 -2.40 -2.45 -4.99
CA SER A 141 -2.31 -2.90 -3.59
C SER A 141 -1.22 -2.11 -2.90
N LEU A 142 -1.51 -1.60 -1.70
CA LEU A 142 -0.54 -0.84 -0.91
C LEU A 142 0.22 -1.79 0.01
N LEU A 143 1.55 -1.73 -0.02
CA LEU A 143 2.45 -2.54 0.79
C LEU A 143 3.16 -1.66 1.83
N HIS A 144 2.40 -1.17 2.80
CA HIS A 144 2.88 -0.16 3.76
C HIS A 144 3.74 -0.72 4.90
N GLN A 145 3.88 -2.04 5.03
CA GLN A 145 4.40 -2.66 6.25
C GLN A 145 5.82 -2.20 6.61
N ALA A 146 6.70 -2.12 5.62
CA ALA A 146 8.08 -1.65 5.82
C ALA A 146 8.17 -0.18 6.26
N LEU A 147 7.13 0.63 5.98
CA LEU A 147 7.08 2.04 6.38
C LEU A 147 6.74 2.22 7.86
N GLU A 148 6.20 1.18 8.50
CA GLU A 148 5.84 1.19 9.92
C GLU A 148 7.05 1.08 10.87
N TRP A 149 8.21 0.73 10.32
CA TRP A 149 9.46 0.49 11.07
C TRP A 149 10.57 1.40 10.54
N THR A 150 11.15 2.22 11.42
CA THR A 150 12.12 3.27 11.03
C THR A 150 13.35 2.72 10.30
N ASP A 151 13.87 1.58 10.73
CA ASP A 151 15.03 0.91 10.13
C ASP A 151 14.70 0.38 8.73
N LEU A 152 13.57 -0.31 8.58
CA LEU A 152 13.11 -0.88 7.30
C LEU A 152 12.71 0.21 6.31
N ARG A 153 12.08 1.29 6.78
CA ARG A 153 11.84 2.49 5.96
C ARG A 153 13.15 3.11 5.50
N GLY A 154 14.16 3.17 6.37
CA GLY A 154 15.50 3.62 6.01
C GLY A 154 16.14 2.78 4.90
N ASP A 155 15.83 1.49 4.81
CA ASP A 155 16.25 0.66 3.69
C ASP A 155 15.55 1.02 2.38
N LEU A 156 14.25 1.31 2.43
CA LEU A 156 13.53 1.79 1.27
C LEU A 156 14.09 3.13 0.77
N ASP A 157 14.41 4.07 1.66
CA ASP A 157 14.99 5.38 1.32
C ASP A 157 16.39 5.27 0.67
N ARG A 158 17.10 4.18 0.96
CA ARG A 158 18.41 3.85 0.37
C ARG A 158 18.29 3.12 -0.98
N VAL A 159 17.08 2.82 -1.49
CA VAL A 159 16.94 2.32 -2.86
C VAL A 159 17.31 3.44 -3.85
N PRO A 160 18.34 3.25 -4.70
CA PRO A 160 18.87 4.30 -5.57
C PRO A 160 17.82 4.90 -6.49
N ASP A 161 17.84 6.22 -6.62
CA ASP A 161 16.88 6.94 -7.46
C ASP A 161 17.43 8.27 -7.96
N GLY A 162 18.42 8.15 -8.86
CA GLY A 162 19.28 9.25 -9.26
C GLY A 162 20.18 9.72 -8.11
N ASP A 163 20.62 10.97 -8.18
CA ASP A 163 21.66 11.51 -7.30
C ASP A 163 21.14 12.04 -5.95
N TYR A 164 19.82 12.09 -5.77
CA TYR A 164 19.20 12.70 -4.60
C TYR A 164 18.60 11.66 -3.67
N ARG A 165 18.82 11.85 -2.36
CA ARG A 165 18.06 11.13 -1.34
C ARG A 165 16.60 11.51 -1.42
N ARG A 166 15.72 10.51 -1.29
CA ARG A 166 14.27 10.67 -1.29
C ARG A 166 13.66 9.85 -0.18
N HIS A 167 12.51 10.29 0.29
CA HIS A 167 11.78 9.62 1.36
C HIS A 167 10.62 8.84 0.78
N THR A 168 10.57 7.55 1.09
CA THR A 168 9.51 6.65 0.65
C THR A 168 8.27 6.88 1.53
N GLN A 169 7.17 7.22 0.86
CA GLN A 169 5.88 7.51 1.47
C GLN A 169 4.87 6.38 1.24
N MET A 170 5.01 5.64 0.14
CA MET A 170 4.18 4.46 -0.14
C MET A 170 4.92 3.46 -1.03
N VAL A 171 4.68 2.17 -0.80
CA VAL A 171 5.03 1.10 -1.75
C VAL A 171 3.72 0.60 -2.37
N ILE A 172 3.66 0.55 -3.70
CA ILE A 172 2.44 0.24 -4.43
C ILE A 172 2.75 -0.91 -5.39
N ARG A 173 1.94 -1.96 -5.35
CA ARG A 173 1.91 -2.99 -6.37
C ARG A 173 0.84 -2.63 -7.39
N LEU A 174 1.17 -2.64 -8.67
CA LEU A 174 0.29 -2.35 -9.79
C LEU A 174 0.22 -3.55 -10.73
N GLY A 175 -0.98 -3.99 -11.07
CA GLY A 175 -1.19 -5.17 -11.91
C GLY A 175 -2.58 -5.24 -12.53
N TYR A 176 -2.85 -6.32 -13.26
CA TYR A 176 -4.14 -6.57 -13.89
C TYR A 176 -4.82 -7.76 -13.22
N GLY A 177 -5.95 -7.49 -12.58
CA GLY A 177 -6.70 -8.51 -11.86
C GLY A 177 -8.19 -8.21 -11.82
N PRO A 178 -8.98 -9.15 -11.30
CA PRO A 178 -10.41 -8.98 -11.13
C PRO A 178 -10.70 -7.75 -10.25
N GLU A 179 -11.89 -7.19 -10.41
CA GLU A 179 -12.38 -6.18 -9.50
C GLU A 179 -12.69 -6.81 -8.14
N GLY A 180 -12.22 -6.16 -7.07
CA GLY A 180 -12.50 -6.58 -5.69
C GLY A 180 -13.82 -6.00 -5.19
N PRO A 181 -14.34 -6.52 -4.06
CA PRO A 181 -15.53 -5.96 -3.44
C PRO A 181 -15.27 -4.52 -2.95
N VAL A 182 -16.32 -3.69 -2.97
CA VAL A 182 -16.26 -2.33 -2.43
C VAL A 182 -16.02 -2.41 -0.93
N SER A 183 -15.03 -1.65 -0.45
CA SER A 183 -14.82 -1.48 0.98
C SER A 183 -15.84 -0.47 1.53
N PRO A 184 -16.46 -0.74 2.70
CA PRO A 184 -17.46 0.17 3.25
C PRO A 184 -16.84 1.54 3.55
N ARG A 185 -17.67 2.58 3.52
CA ARG A 185 -17.29 3.97 3.86
C ARG A 185 -18.32 4.51 4.84
N ARG A 186 -17.88 5.41 5.73
CA ARG A 186 -18.79 6.14 6.62
C ARG A 186 -19.67 7.08 5.80
N GLY A 187 -20.90 7.29 6.24
CA GLY A 187 -21.77 8.29 5.63
C GLY A 187 -21.18 9.70 5.77
N ALA A 188 -21.38 10.56 4.77
CA ALA A 188 -20.84 11.93 4.78
C ALA A 188 -21.26 12.72 6.03
N ALA A 189 -22.50 12.56 6.49
CA ALA A 189 -23.04 13.21 7.69
C ALA A 189 -22.34 12.78 8.99
N GLU A 190 -21.61 11.66 9.00
CA GLU A 190 -20.87 11.22 10.19
C GLU A 190 -19.46 11.83 10.29
N VAL A 191 -18.97 12.44 9.22
CA VAL A 191 -17.57 12.91 9.10
C VAL A 191 -17.45 14.40 8.77
N ILE A 192 -18.51 15.00 8.22
CA ILE A 192 -18.55 16.43 7.94
C ILE A 192 -19.27 17.13 9.09
N ASP A 193 -18.54 17.95 9.83
CA ASP A 193 -19.14 18.96 10.68
C ASP A 193 -19.49 20.16 9.80
N LEU A 194 -20.79 20.43 9.67
CA LEU A 194 -21.28 21.55 8.87
C LEU A 194 -21.18 22.89 9.60
N GLY A 195 -20.65 22.91 10.83
CA GLY A 195 -20.56 24.09 11.66
C GLY A 195 -21.93 24.50 12.16
N GLY A 196 -22.24 24.15 13.41
CA GLY A 196 -23.34 24.76 14.16
C GLY A 196 -22.98 26.15 14.67
#